data_AF-A0A6V7KUN4-F1
#
_entry.id   AF-A0A6V7KUN4-F1
#
_cell.length_a   1.000
_cell.length_b   1.000
_cell.length_c   1.000
_cell.angle_alpha   90.00
_cell.angle_beta   90.00
_cell.angle_gamma   90.00
#
_symmetry.space_group_name_H-M   'P 1'
#
loop_
_entity.id
_entity.type
_entity.pdbx_description
1 polymer ?
#
loop_
_entity_poly.entity_id
_entity_poly.type
_entity_poly.pdbx_seq_one_letter_code
_entity_poly.pdbx_strand_id
1 'polypeptide(L)' 'FLYINQTFAPAPDQTVSNLYDCYGSDGQLIIHYCKSQAWG' A
#
# COMPACT_ATOMS: atom_id res chain seq x y z
N PHE A 1 -7.47 -7.30 -3.23
CA PHE A 1 -6.09 -7.14 -2.76
C PHE A 1 -5.69 -5.69 -2.91
N LEU A 2 -5.08 -5.13 -1.86
CA LEU A 2 -4.67 -3.73 -1.79
C LEU A 2 -3.14 -3.73 -1.66
N TYR A 3 -2.47 -3.02 -2.55
CA TYR A 3 -1.02 -3.00 -2.70
C TYR A 3 -0.52 -1.58 -2.53
N ILE A 4 0.49 -1.41 -1.69
CA ILE A 4 1.19 -0.14 -1.51
C ILE A 4 2.34 -0.11 -2.53
N ASN A 5 2.47 1.00 -3.26
CA ASN A 5 3.52 1.22 -4.26
C ASN A 5 3.73 0.04 -5.21
N GLN A 6 2.64 -0.65 -5.60
CA GLN A 6 2.69 -1.79 -6.54
C GLN A 6 3.62 -2.95 -6.12
N THR A 7 3.97 -3.06 -4.84
CA THR A 7 5.02 -3.99 -4.39
C THR A 7 4.51 -5.01 -3.39
N PHE A 8 3.76 -4.59 -2.37
CA PHE A 8 3.31 -5.52 -1.32
C PHE A 8 1.94 -5.12 -0.78
N ALA A 9 1.23 -6.11 -0.22
CA ALA A 9 -0.02 -5.88 0.50
C ALA A 9 0.29 -5.63 1.99
N PRO A 10 -0.07 -4.45 2.54
CA PRO A 10 0.19 -4.16 3.95
C PRO A 10 -0.70 -5.05 4.85
N ALA A 11 -0.20 -5.33 6.05
CA ALA A 11 -1.00 -6.01 7.06
C ALA A 11 -2.20 -5.14 7.47
N PRO A 12 -3.38 -5.72 7.76
CA PRO A 12 -4.57 -4.96 8.13
C PRO A 12 -4.42 -4.18 9.45
N ASP A 13 -3.45 -4.55 10.30
CA ASP A 13 -3.10 -3.85 11.54
C ASP A 13 -2.27 -2.57 11.34
N GLN A 14 -1.72 -2.33 10.13
CA GLN A 14 -0.95 -1.11 9.87
C GLN A 14 -1.88 0.08 9.63
N THR A 15 -1.59 1.20 10.30
CA THR A 15 -2.28 2.48 10.10
C THR A 15 -1.79 3.19 8.85
N VAL A 16 -2.70 3.94 8.19
CA VAL A 16 -2.39 4.73 6.98
C VAL A 16 -1.28 5.75 7.25
N SER A 17 -1.21 6.33 8.46
CA SER A 17 -0.11 7.22 8.85
C SER A 17 1.26 6.54 8.76
N ASN A 18 1.38 5.30 9.24
CA ASN A 18 2.65 4.58 9.22
C ASN A 18 3.04 4.20 7.78
N LEU A 19 2.05 3.85 6.95
CA LEU A 19 2.26 3.59 5.53
C LEU A 19 2.68 4.86 4.76
N TYR A 20 2.10 6.00 5.12
CA TYR A 20 2.46 7.30 4.55
C TYR A 20 3.87 7.74 4.98
N ASP A 21 4.27 7.50 6.23
CA ASP A 21 5.61 7.82 6.73
C ASP A 21 6.68 6.92 6.08
N CYS A 22 6.41 5.61 5.98
CA CYS A 22 7.38 4.64 5.46
C CYS A 22 7.41 4.56 3.92
N TYR A 23 6.27 4.73 3.25
CA TYR A 23 6.10 4.46 1.81
C TYR A 23 5.47 5.63 1.04
N GLY A 24 5.19 6.76 1.69
CA GLY A 24 4.76 7.98 1.01
C GLY A 24 5.86 8.53 0.12
N SER A 25 5.48 9.00 -1.06
CA SER A 25 6.37 9.67 -2.00
C SER A 25 5.71 10.96 -2.44
N ASP A 26 6.47 12.07 -2.47
CA ASP A 26 5.95 13.38 -2.90
C ASP A 26 4.74 13.90 -2.09
N GLY A 27 4.67 13.52 -0.81
CA GLY A 27 3.55 13.90 0.05
C GLY A 27 2.22 13.21 -0.30
N GLN A 28 2.27 12.13 -1.08
CA GLN A 28 1.11 11.32 -1.46
C GLN A 28 1.41 9.83 -1.23
N LEU A 29 0.37 9.07 -0.88
CA LEU A 29 0.44 7.62 -0.75
C LEU A 29 -0.30 6.99 -1.92
N ILE A 30 0.42 6.27 -2.77
CA ILE A 30 -0.14 5.59 -3.93
C ILE A 30 -0.59 4.19 -3.52
N ILE A 31 -1.89 3.94 -3.64
CA ILE A 31 -2.53 2.67 -3.30
C ILE A 31 -3.12 2.05 -4.58
N HIS A 32 -2.66 0.86 -4.92
CA HIS A 32 -3.19 0.08 -6.04
C HIS A 32 -4.13 -1.01 -5.53
N TYR A 33 -5.33 -1.10 -6.10
CA TYR A 33 -6.29 -2.13 -5.74
C TYR A 33 -6.58 -3.06 -6.94
N CYS A 34 -6.62 -4.36 -6.68
CA CYS A 34 -7.01 -5.38 -7.66
C CYS A 34 -8.05 -6.35 -7.07
N LYS A 35 -8.97 -6.83 -7.90
CA LYS A 35 -9.95 -7.87 -7.52
C LYS A 35 -9.32 -9.26 -7.37
N SER A 36 -8.31 -9.57 -8.17
CA SER A 36 -7.51 -10.81 -8.10
C SER A 36 -6.12 -10.53 -7.52
N GLN A 37 -5.45 -11.55 -7.00
CA GLN A 37 -4.07 -11.42 -6.52
C GLN A 37 -3.17 -11.09 -7.72
N ALA A 38 -2.49 -9.94 -7.67
CA ALA A 38 -1.70 -9.40 -8.77
C ALA A 38 -0.19 -9.45 -8.48
N TRP A 39 0.18 -9.24 -7.22
CA TRP A 39 1.53 -9.42 -6.71
C TRP A 39 1.50 -10.39 -5.51
N GLY A 40 2.43 -11.35 -5.54
CA GLY A 40 2.48 -12.55 -4.69
C GLY A 40 2.82 -12.22 -3.25
#